data_AF-A0A1G1GB23-F1
#
_entry.id   AF-A0A1G1GB23-F1
#
_cell.length_a   1.000
_cell.length_b   1.000
_cell.length_c   1.000
_cell.angle_alpha   90.00
_cell.angle_beta   90.00
_cell.angle_gamma   90.00
#
_symmetry.space_group_name_H-M   'P 1'
#
loop_
_entity.id
_entity.type
_entity.pdbx_description
1 polymer ?
#
loop_
_entity_poly.entity_id
_entity_poly.type
_entity_poly.pdbx_seq_one_letter_code
_entity_poly.pdbx_strand_id
1 'polypeptide(L)'
;MARIRSFADVLRELHEAKKSGQLFVLVLESSEDLIRIYLKNGEIYYVSYGSATGQDALDIVEYYTFDNATFVEGSTPPAGVVASNFQTEKFIFLMAKADKKVRVP
;
A
#
# COMPACT_ATOMS: atom_id res chain seq x y z
N MET A 1 -8.29 19.99 -0.65
CA MET A 1 -6.88 20.29 -1.00
C MET A 1 -6.07 19.07 -0.63
N ALA A 2 -5.40 18.44 -1.60
CA ALA A 2 -4.61 17.25 -1.33
C ALA A 2 -3.46 17.57 -0.33
N ARG A 3 -3.28 16.71 0.67
CA ARG A 3 -2.20 16.85 1.67
C ARG A 3 -1.04 15.94 1.30
N ILE A 4 0.19 16.44 1.33
CA ILE A 4 1.38 15.61 1.16
C ILE A 4 1.72 14.98 2.52
N ARG A 5 1.87 13.66 2.56
CA ARG A 5 2.21 12.89 3.75
C ARG A 5 3.28 11.85 3.46
N SER A 6 3.99 11.40 4.48
CA SER A 6 4.80 10.18 4.39
C SER A 6 3.87 8.99 4.13
N PHE A 7 4.24 8.15 3.18
CA PHE A 7 3.50 6.94 2.86
C PHE A 7 3.47 5.96 4.06
N ALA A 8 4.57 5.90 4.81
CA ALA A 8 4.65 5.08 6.01
C ALA A 8 3.66 5.55 7.08
N ASP A 9 3.44 6.86 7.21
CA ASP A 9 2.46 7.40 8.17
C ASP A 9 1.03 7.08 7.76
N VAL A 10 0.73 7.08 6.45
CA VAL A 10 -0.57 6.63 5.93
C VAL A 10 -0.81 5.16 6.29
N LEU A 11 0.17 4.30 6.05
CA LEU A 11 0.06 2.88 6.40
C LEU A 11 -0.07 2.67 7.92
N ARG A 12 0.71 3.41 8.72
CA ARG A 12 0.65 3.33 10.18
C ARG A 12 -0.73 3.71 10.72
N GLU A 13 -1.31 4.79 10.21
CA GLU A 13 -2.66 5.22 10.60
C GLU A 13 -3.71 4.16 10.28
N LEU A 14 -3.67 3.57 9.07
CA LEU A 14 -4.60 2.51 8.68
C LEU A 14 -4.42 1.24 9.54
N HIS A 15 -3.18 0.91 9.89
CA HIS A 15 -2.83 -0.22 10.74
C HIS A 15 -3.34 -0.03 12.18
N GLU A 16 -3.00 1.10 12.81
CA GLU A 16 -3.40 1.43 14.19
C GLU A 16 -4.93 1.55 14.33
N ALA A 17 -5.60 2.14 13.33
CA ALA A 17 -7.05 2.23 13.27
C ALA A 17 -7.75 0.91 12.87
N LYS A 18 -6.98 -0.18 12.65
CA LYS A 18 -7.47 -1.52 12.26
C LYS A 18 -8.39 -1.48 11.03
N LYS A 19 -8.08 -0.63 10.06
CA LYS A 19 -8.90 -0.44 8.87
C LYS A 19 -8.91 -1.68 7.99
N SER A 20 -10.05 -1.91 7.34
CA SER A 20 -10.21 -2.96 6.32
C SER A 20 -10.68 -2.33 5.01
N GLY A 21 -10.02 -2.66 3.91
CA GLY A 21 -10.29 -2.06 2.61
C GLY A 21 -9.08 -2.12 1.69
N GLN A 22 -9.07 -1.24 0.70
CA GLN A 22 -8.03 -1.20 -0.32
C GLN A 22 -7.39 0.18 -0.41
N LEU A 23 -6.07 0.22 -0.29
CA LEU A 23 -5.24 1.38 -0.55
C LEU A 23 -4.68 1.28 -1.98
N PHE A 24 -5.00 2.26 -2.80
CA PHE A 24 -4.50 2.43 -4.16
C PHE A 24 -3.36 3.45 -4.12
N VAL A 25 -2.19 3.09 -4.65
CA VAL A 25 -1.03 3.99 -4.70
C VAL A 25 -0.55 4.11 -6.14
N LEU A 26 -0.51 5.34 -6.64
CA LEU A 26 -0.03 5.68 -7.98
C LEU A 26 1.49 5.82 -7.95
N VAL A 27 2.15 5.22 -8.94
CA VAL A 27 3.59 5.35 -9.20
C VAL A 27 3.82 6.51 -10.17
N LEU A 28 4.80 7.38 -9.88
CA LEU A 28 5.04 8.60 -10.66
C LEU A 28 5.58 8.33 -12.08
N GLU A 29 6.40 7.28 -12.22
CA GLU A 29 7.17 6.99 -13.43
C GLU A 29 6.48 5.98 -14.36
N SER A 30 5.42 5.32 -13.89
CA SER A 30 4.59 4.39 -14.68
C SER A 30 3.14 4.82 -14.58
N SER A 31 2.57 5.32 -15.69
CA SER A 31 1.15 5.66 -15.77
C SER A 31 0.25 4.44 -15.85
N GLU A 32 0.81 3.26 -16.16
CA GLU A 32 0.04 2.04 -16.39
C GLU A 32 -0.12 1.19 -15.13
N ASP A 33 0.80 1.33 -14.16
CA ASP A 33 0.83 0.44 -13.01
C ASP A 33 0.46 1.14 -11.71
N LEU A 34 -0.49 0.51 -11.01
CA LEU A 34 -1.01 0.96 -9.73
C LEU A 34 -0.70 -0.10 -8.67
N ILE A 35 -0.11 0.32 -7.56
CA ILE A 35 0.10 -0.55 -6.39
C ILE A 35 -1.23 -0.66 -5.65
N ARG A 36 -1.69 -1.88 -5.44
CA ARG A 36 -2.91 -2.19 -4.69
C ARG A 36 -2.51 -2.89 -3.40
N ILE A 37 -2.91 -2.33 -2.27
CA ILE A 37 -2.65 -2.88 -0.94
C ILE A 37 -4.00 -3.12 -0.27
N TYR A 38 -4.33 -4.37 -0.01
CA TYR A 38 -5.53 -4.73 0.72
C TYR A 38 -5.19 -4.89 2.19
N LEU A 39 -5.93 -4.19 3.04
CA LEU A 39 -5.85 -4.29 4.48
C LEU A 39 -7.04 -5.05 5.04
N LYS A 40 -6.79 -5.86 6.06
CA LYS A 40 -7.81 -6.57 6.84
C LYS A 40 -7.47 -6.43 8.32
N ASN A 41 -8.32 -5.74 9.07
CA ASN A 41 -8.12 -5.41 10.48
C ASN A 41 -6.78 -4.72 10.77
N GLY A 42 -6.34 -3.83 9.88
CA GLY A 42 -5.06 -3.12 9.98
C GLY A 42 -3.86 -3.91 9.47
N GLU A 43 -4.00 -5.20 9.17
CA GLU A 43 -2.93 -5.99 8.59
C GLU A 43 -2.97 -5.92 7.07
N ILE A 44 -1.81 -5.81 6.44
CA ILE A 44 -1.74 -5.96 4.99
C ILE A 44 -1.97 -7.43 4.66
N TYR A 45 -3.09 -7.69 4.01
CA TYR A 45 -3.52 -9.02 3.61
C TYR A 45 -2.97 -9.40 2.23
N TYR A 46 -2.88 -8.45 1.31
CA TYR A 46 -2.43 -8.70 -0.06
C TYR A 46 -1.89 -7.42 -0.70
N VAL A 47 -0.84 -7.57 -1.51
CA VAL A 47 -0.26 -6.49 -2.31
C VAL A 47 -0.09 -6.96 -3.75
N SER A 48 -0.35 -6.08 -4.71
CA SER A 48 -0.05 -6.31 -6.12
C SER A 48 0.43 -5.05 -6.83
N TYR A 49 1.26 -5.24 -7.86
CA TYR A 49 1.69 -4.23 -8.81
C TYR A 49 1.72 -4.87 -10.21
N GLY A 50 0.83 -4.44 -11.11
CA GLY A 50 0.64 -5.13 -12.39
C GLY A 50 0.30 -6.62 -12.17
N SER A 51 1.10 -7.52 -12.74
CA SER A 51 1.02 -8.97 -12.53
C SER A 51 1.81 -9.49 -11.32
N ALA A 52 2.68 -8.67 -10.72
CA ALA A 52 3.45 -9.04 -9.54
C ALA A 52 2.55 -9.01 -8.29
N THR A 53 2.76 -9.95 -7.37
CA THR A 53 1.95 -10.09 -6.16
C THR A 53 2.82 -10.43 -4.95
N GLY A 54 2.31 -10.16 -3.75
CA GLY A 54 3.01 -10.53 -2.50
C GLY A 54 4.37 -9.86 -2.38
N GLN A 55 5.41 -10.65 -2.10
CA GLN A 55 6.77 -10.14 -1.89
C GLN A 55 7.36 -9.50 -3.15
N ASP A 56 7.13 -10.07 -4.34
CA ASP A 56 7.64 -9.52 -5.59
C ASP A 56 7.11 -8.10 -5.82
N ALA A 57 5.82 -7.87 -5.51
CA ALA A 57 5.24 -6.55 -5.57
C ALA A 57 5.85 -5.60 -4.53
N LEU A 58 6.14 -6.08 -3.32
CA LEU A 58 6.78 -5.26 -2.27
C LEU A 58 8.20 -4.83 -2.64
N ASP A 59 8.97 -5.73 -3.22
CA ASP A 59 10.35 -5.43 -3.64
C ASP A 59 10.34 -4.34 -4.70
N ILE A 60 9.41 -4.41 -5.66
CA ILE A 60 9.16 -3.35 -6.64
C ILE A 60 8.81 -2.03 -5.94
N VAL A 61 7.84 -2.07 -5.01
CA VAL A 61 7.36 -0.90 -4.26
C VAL A 61 8.50 -0.18 -3.54
N GLU A 62 9.56 -0.86 -3.10
CA GLU A 62 10.73 -0.23 -2.48
C GLU A 62 11.52 0.69 -3.43
N TYR A 63 11.53 0.45 -4.74
CA TYR A 63 12.34 1.21 -5.69
C TYR A 63 11.62 2.38 -6.37
N TYR A 64 10.29 2.36 -6.48
CA TYR A 64 9.55 3.38 -7.24
C TYR A 64 9.13 4.61 -6.43
N THR A 65 9.07 5.76 -7.08
CA THR A 65 8.50 6.99 -6.49
C THR A 65 6.98 6.97 -6.55
N PHE A 66 6.30 7.35 -5.46
CA PHE A 66 4.83 7.42 -5.42
C PHE A 66 4.33 8.84 -5.64
N ASP A 67 3.09 8.94 -6.12
CA ASP A 67 2.45 10.22 -6.40
C ASP A 67 1.22 10.46 -5.51
N ASN A 68 0.23 9.58 -5.58
CA ASN A 68 -1.01 9.69 -4.80
C ASN A 68 -1.35 8.38 -4.11
N ALA A 69 -2.02 8.47 -2.96
CA ALA A 69 -2.57 7.32 -2.24
C ALA A 69 -4.03 7.58 -1.86
N THR A 70 -4.91 6.64 -2.20
CA THR A 70 -6.34 6.72 -1.93
C THR A 70 -6.82 5.44 -1.26
N PHE A 71 -7.43 5.57 -0.08
CA PHE A 71 -8.01 4.44 0.64
C PHE A 71 -9.51 4.33 0.38
N VAL A 72 -9.98 3.12 0.11
CA VAL A 72 -11.40 2.78 -0.04
C VAL A 72 -11.76 1.74 1.02
N GLU A 73 -12.65 2.11 1.93
CA GLU A 73 -13.08 1.27 3.05
C GLU A 73 -14.09 0.21 2.57
N GLY A 74 -14.05 -0.99 3.18
CA GLY A 74 -14.99 -2.07 2.90
C GLY A 74 -14.74 -2.85 1.60
N SER A 75 -13.68 -2.54 0.85
CA SER A 75 -13.28 -3.34 -0.31
C SER A 75 -12.77 -4.73 0.08
N THR A 76 -13.11 -5.74 -0.72
CA THR A 76 -12.64 -7.11 -0.56
C THR A 76 -11.54 -7.44 -1.57
N PRO A 77 -10.57 -8.31 -1.20
CA PRO A 77 -9.57 -8.78 -2.15
C PRO A 77 -10.21 -9.62 -3.27
N PRO A 78 -9.58 -9.71 -4.45
CA PRO A 78 -10.04 -10.57 -5.53
C PRO A 78 -10.20 -12.03 -5.07
N ALA A 79 -11.15 -12.74 -5.69
CA ALA A 79 -11.38 -14.15 -5.39
C ALA A 79 -10.13 -15.00 -5.68
N GLY A 80 -9.83 -15.96 -4.81
CA GLY A 80 -8.68 -16.87 -4.96
C GLY A 80 -7.34 -16.31 -4.45
N VAL A 81 -7.32 -15.08 -3.92
CA VAL A 81 -6.10 -14.48 -3.37
C VAL A 81 -5.81 -15.03 -1.97
N VAL A 82 -4.62 -15.59 -1.82
CA VAL A 82 -4.09 -16.08 -0.54
C VAL A 82 -3.46 -14.92 0.23
N ALA A 83 -3.66 -14.91 1.56
CA ALA A 83 -3.01 -13.97 2.46
C ALA A 83 -1.50 -13.98 2.23
N SER A 84 -0.92 -12.81 2.01
CA SER A 84 0.52 -12.69 1.90
C SER A 84 1.16 -12.88 3.29
N ASN A 85 2.21 -13.68 3.37
CA ASN A 85 2.88 -14.00 4.64
C ASN A 85 3.97 -12.98 4.98
N PHE A 86 3.63 -11.70 5.07
CA PHE A 86 4.58 -10.65 5.48
C PHE A 86 4.06 -9.82 6.64
N GLN A 87 4.99 -9.28 7.43
CA GLN A 87 4.69 -8.54 8.64
C GLN A 87 4.42 -7.07 8.30
N THR A 88 3.20 -6.60 8.54
CA THR A 88 2.76 -5.22 8.26
C THR A 88 3.70 -4.19 8.86
N GLU A 89 4.07 -4.35 10.14
CA GLU A 89 4.97 -3.44 10.84
C GLU A 89 6.35 -3.33 10.18
N LYS A 90 6.90 -4.46 9.72
CA LYS A 90 8.18 -4.49 9.01
C LYS A 90 8.09 -3.70 7.71
N PHE A 91 7.00 -3.84 6.98
CA PHE A 91 6.79 -3.07 5.75
C PHE A 91 6.63 -1.57 6.02
N ILE A 92 5.86 -1.19 7.04
CA ILE A 92 5.73 0.22 7.47
C ILE A 92 7.11 0.80 7.81
N PHE A 93 7.94 0.04 8.53
CA PHE A 93 9.30 0.45 8.88
C PHE A 93 10.20 0.64 7.65
N LEU A 94 10.13 -0.28 6.68
CA LEU A 94 10.88 -0.16 5.42
C LEU A 94 10.44 1.08 4.63
N MET A 95 9.14 1.32 4.52
CA MET A 95 8.62 2.52 3.85
C MET A 95 9.00 3.81 4.57
N ALA A 96 9.12 3.78 5.91
CA ALA A 96 9.58 4.93 6.69
C ALA A 96 11.05 5.25 6.39
N LYS A 97 11.89 4.23 6.21
CA LYS A 97 13.30 4.41 5.81
C LYS A 97 13.45 4.92 4.39
N ALA A 98 12.57 4.51 3.50
CA ALA A 98 12.59 4.93 2.09
C ALA A 98 12.11 6.39 1.87
N ASP A 99 11.60 7.07 2.92
CA ASP A 99 11.08 8.46 2.89
C ASP A 99 10.13 8.75 1.70
N LYS A 100 9.28 7.77 1.37
CA LYS A 100 8.35 7.91 0.25
C LYS A 100 7.20 8.83 0.64
N LYS A 101 6.84 9.76 -0.25
CA LYS A 101 5.78 10.74 -0.03
C LYS A 101 4.62 10.50 -0.99
N VAL A 102 3.41 10.72 -0.52
CA VAL A 102 2.17 10.58 -1.29
C VAL A 102 1.25 11.76 -1.02
N ARG A 103 0.50 12.15 -2.04
CA ARG A 103 -0.67 13.01 -1.90
C ARG A 103 -1.88 12.16 -1.48
N VAL A 104 -2.55 12.58 -0.42
CA VAL A 104 -3.82 12.00 0.02
C VAL A 104 -4.96 13.01 -0.16
N PRO A 105 -6.17 12.56 -0.54
CA PRO A 105 -7.34 13.44 -0.70
C PRO A 105 -7.77 14.13 0.59
#